data_AF-A0A7C6DNM4-F1
#
_entry.id   AF-A0A7C6DNM4-F1
#
_cell.length_a   1.000
_cell.length_b   1.000
_cell.length_c   1.000
_cell.angle_alpha   90.00
_cell.angle_beta   90.00
_cell.angle_gamma   90.00
#
_symmetry.space_group_name_H-M   'P 1'
#
loop_
_entity.id
_entity.type
_entity.pdbx_description
1 polymer ?
#
loop_
_entity_poly.entity_id
_entity_poly.type
_entity_poly.pdbx_seq_one_letter_code
_entity_poly.pdbx_strand_id
1 'polypeptide(L)'
;MIPDYQTLMLPVLQALEDGKDHKKQDLVTQLGVQFQLTSDDLTQLLPSGTQKVFESRVGWAITYMKKAGLIESPQKAVFRATKRGLTTLASGPSVINNKMLMQYPEFVQFIKNSPKPDGKVASQGDPVGEQSVLELTPEEVLRQAHQRVMHALASDLLDRVKKCSPAFFERLVVKLLVALGYGGTESDAAQAVGKSGDGGIDGIIKEDVLGLDVIYLQAKRYDNATVGRPAIQQFVGALSGRHANKGVFITTSSFSPDAQNYASAITQKVILIDGEQLARLMIRTGVGVTTTETLELKRVDSDYFEEE
;
A
#
# COMPACT_ATOMS: atom_id res chain seq x y z
N MET A 1 4.61 -7.96 17.95
CA MET A 1 5.13 -8.01 16.56
C MET A 1 4.59 -9.27 15.91
N ILE A 2 3.94 -9.13 14.75
CA ILE A 2 3.35 -10.26 14.04
C ILE A 2 4.45 -11.21 13.55
N PRO A 3 4.44 -12.51 13.90
CA PRO A 3 5.45 -13.49 13.45
C PRO A 3 5.37 -13.72 11.94
N ASP A 4 6.49 -14.09 11.31
CA ASP A 4 6.54 -14.50 9.91
C ASP A 4 5.91 -15.89 9.70
N TYR A 5 5.70 -16.28 8.43
CA TYR A 5 5.02 -17.55 8.11
C TYR A 5 5.86 -18.80 8.45
N GLN A 6 7.19 -18.72 8.45
CA GLN A 6 8.05 -19.84 8.85
C GLN A 6 8.00 -20.03 10.37
N THR A 7 8.09 -18.94 11.13
CA THR A 7 7.91 -18.94 12.59
C THR A 7 6.57 -19.54 13.00
N LEU A 8 5.53 -19.37 12.18
CA LEU A 8 4.20 -19.94 12.41
C LEU A 8 4.07 -21.44 12.07
N MET A 9 4.99 -22.05 11.31
CA MET A 9 4.82 -23.44 10.85
C MET A 9 4.76 -24.44 12.01
N LEU A 10 5.70 -24.36 12.96
CA LEU A 10 5.72 -25.26 14.11
C LEU A 10 4.49 -25.08 15.01
N PRO A 11 4.11 -23.86 15.44
CA PRO A 11 2.89 -23.62 16.20
C PRO A 11 1.62 -24.11 15.50
N VAL A 12 1.50 -23.93 14.18
CA VAL A 12 0.35 -24.46 13.42
C VAL A 12 0.32 -25.98 13.49
N LEU A 13 1.46 -26.67 13.35
CA LEU A 13 1.50 -28.13 13.45
C LEU A 13 1.20 -28.63 14.87
N GLN A 14 1.67 -27.91 15.90
CA GLN A 14 1.36 -28.17 17.31
C GLN A 14 -0.14 -28.04 17.59
N ALA A 15 -0.80 -27.02 17.04
CA ALA A 15 -2.25 -26.85 17.17
C ALA A 15 -3.05 -28.02 16.55
N LEU A 16 -2.45 -28.80 15.65
CA LEU A 16 -3.04 -29.97 15.00
C LEU A 16 -2.54 -31.30 15.59
N GLU A 17 -1.85 -31.29 16.74
CA GLU A 17 -1.24 -32.50 17.33
C GLU A 17 -2.26 -33.56 17.74
N ASP A 18 -3.51 -33.16 17.98
CA ASP A 18 -4.62 -34.05 18.35
C ASP A 18 -5.10 -34.92 17.17
N GLY A 19 -4.62 -34.66 15.96
CA GLY A 19 -4.99 -35.38 14.74
C GLY A 19 -6.44 -35.16 14.30
N LYS A 20 -7.13 -34.15 14.84
CA LYS A 20 -8.52 -33.81 14.50
C LYS A 20 -8.58 -32.73 13.43
N ASP A 21 -9.80 -32.44 13.00
CA ASP A 21 -10.11 -31.40 12.02
C ASP A 21 -10.25 -30.04 12.71
N HIS A 22 -9.45 -29.08 12.28
CA HIS A 22 -9.47 -27.71 12.80
C HIS A 22 -9.71 -26.71 11.68
N LYS A 23 -10.57 -25.71 11.93
CA LYS A 23 -10.78 -24.64 10.93
C LYS A 23 -9.61 -23.66 10.94
N LYS A 24 -9.34 -23.04 9.79
CA LYS A 24 -8.34 -21.98 9.64
C LYS A 24 -8.56 -20.85 10.66
N GLN A 25 -9.81 -20.46 10.88
CA GLN A 25 -10.16 -19.37 11.80
C GLN A 25 -9.85 -19.74 13.26
N ASP A 26 -10.04 -21.00 13.63
CA ASP A 26 -9.73 -21.49 14.97
C ASP A 26 -8.21 -21.47 15.18
N LEU A 27 -7.44 -21.94 14.18
CA LEU A 27 -5.97 -21.86 14.20
C LEU A 27 -5.47 -20.42 14.30
N VAL A 28 -6.02 -19.49 13.50
CA VAL A 28 -5.66 -18.06 13.58
C VAL A 28 -5.96 -17.51 14.97
N THR A 29 -7.11 -17.85 15.56
CA THR A 29 -7.50 -17.36 16.89
C THR A 29 -6.57 -17.91 17.97
N GLN A 30 -6.34 -19.22 17.96
CA GLN A 30 -5.45 -19.90 18.92
C GLN A 30 -4.02 -19.37 18.84
N LEU A 31 -3.47 -19.23 17.64
CA LEU A 31 -2.13 -18.71 17.44
C LEU A 31 -2.03 -17.23 17.81
N GLY A 32 -3.08 -16.44 17.58
CA GLY A 32 -3.14 -15.05 18.02
C GLY A 32 -2.98 -14.92 19.54
N VAL A 33 -3.65 -15.79 20.30
CA VAL A 33 -3.52 -15.88 21.77
C VAL A 33 -2.12 -16.34 22.17
N GLN A 34 -1.60 -17.40 21.53
CA GLN A 34 -0.28 -17.96 21.83
C GLN A 34 0.85 -16.93 21.64
N PHE A 35 0.77 -16.11 20.59
CA PHE A 35 1.75 -15.07 20.29
C PHE A 35 1.47 -13.73 20.96
N GLN A 36 0.45 -13.64 21.83
CA GLN A 36 0.08 -12.43 22.57
C GLN A 36 -0.13 -11.22 21.64
N LEU A 37 -0.77 -11.44 20.48
CA LEU A 37 -1.02 -10.38 19.50
C LEU A 37 -2.08 -9.41 20.01
N THR A 38 -1.84 -8.12 19.80
CA THR A 38 -2.80 -7.07 20.13
C THR A 38 -3.97 -7.04 19.16
N SER A 39 -5.06 -6.36 19.52
CA SER A 39 -6.18 -6.11 18.59
C SER A 39 -5.71 -5.39 17.32
N ASP A 40 -4.73 -4.50 17.43
CA ASP A 40 -4.15 -3.78 16.30
C ASP A 40 -3.35 -4.73 15.39
N ASP A 41 -2.54 -5.63 15.98
CA ASP A 41 -1.82 -6.67 15.23
C ASP A 41 -2.79 -7.60 14.46
N LEU A 42 -3.90 -7.99 15.07
CA LEU A 42 -4.90 -8.89 14.48
C LEU A 42 -5.79 -8.21 13.43
N THR A 43 -5.89 -6.88 13.47
CA THR A 43 -6.67 -6.08 12.50
C THR A 43 -5.79 -5.42 11.45
N GLN A 44 -4.46 -5.47 11.60
CA GLN A 44 -3.52 -4.95 10.61
C GLN A 44 -3.80 -5.61 9.26
N LEU A 45 -4.18 -4.79 8.29
CA LEU A 45 -4.43 -5.21 6.91
C LEU A 45 -3.11 -5.25 6.15
N LEU A 46 -3.00 -6.18 5.21
CA LEU A 46 -2.03 -6.07 4.14
C LEU A 46 -2.27 -4.74 3.40
N PRO A 47 -1.26 -4.13 2.77
CA PRO A 47 -1.45 -2.88 2.01
C PRO A 47 -2.47 -2.96 0.86
N SER A 48 -2.95 -4.17 0.50
CA SER A 48 -4.09 -4.37 -0.41
C SER A 48 -5.46 -4.04 0.21
N GLY A 49 -5.55 -3.91 1.54
CA GLY A 49 -6.77 -3.57 2.27
C GLY A 49 -7.79 -4.71 2.44
N THR A 50 -7.54 -5.89 1.89
CA THR A 50 -8.53 -6.98 1.83
C THR A 50 -8.29 -8.15 2.79
N GLN A 51 -7.04 -8.44 3.14
CA GLN A 51 -6.68 -9.53 4.03
C GLN A 51 -5.85 -9.02 5.21
N LYS A 52 -6.04 -9.64 6.37
CA LYS A 52 -5.24 -9.38 7.57
C LYS A 52 -3.84 -9.98 7.43
N VAL A 53 -2.81 -9.25 7.85
CA VAL A 53 -1.40 -9.68 7.74
C VAL A 53 -1.20 -11.04 8.41
N PHE A 54 -1.66 -11.18 9.65
CA PHE A 54 -1.48 -12.41 10.42
C PHE A 54 -2.22 -13.60 9.79
N GLU A 55 -3.47 -13.41 9.36
CA GLU A 55 -4.25 -14.46 8.70
C GLU A 55 -3.59 -14.94 7.39
N SER A 56 -3.03 -14.01 6.60
CA SER A 56 -2.30 -14.34 5.38
C SER A 56 -1.07 -15.20 5.69
N ARG A 57 -0.27 -14.81 6.71
CA ARG A 57 0.93 -15.56 7.12
C ARG A 57 0.60 -16.95 7.64
N VAL A 58 -0.47 -17.12 8.42
CA VAL A 58 -0.98 -18.45 8.82
C VAL A 58 -1.38 -19.27 7.59
N GLY A 59 -2.07 -18.66 6.63
CA GLY A 59 -2.43 -19.31 5.36
C GLY A 59 -1.23 -19.82 4.56
N TRP A 60 -0.13 -19.05 4.53
CA TRP A 60 1.12 -19.46 3.88
C TRP A 60 1.84 -20.57 4.64
N ALA A 61 1.90 -20.51 5.96
CA ALA A 61 2.43 -21.59 6.79
C ALA A 61 1.72 -22.93 6.50
N ILE A 62 0.38 -22.90 6.47
CA ILE A 62 -0.46 -24.07 6.12
C ILE A 62 -0.18 -24.52 4.68
N THR A 63 -0.12 -23.60 3.72
CA THR A 63 0.12 -23.95 2.30
C THR A 63 1.45 -24.68 2.13
N TYR A 64 2.52 -24.17 2.72
CA TYR A 64 3.87 -24.75 2.61
C TYR A 64 3.93 -26.11 3.29
N MET A 65 3.35 -26.25 4.48
CA MET A 65 3.28 -27.53 5.18
C MET A 65 2.40 -28.55 4.46
N LYS A 66 1.32 -28.13 3.80
CA LYS A 66 0.52 -28.99 2.90
C LYS A 66 1.35 -29.48 1.72
N LYS A 67 2.11 -28.59 1.08
CA LYS A 67 3.01 -28.96 -0.03
C LYS A 67 4.18 -29.85 0.40
N ALA A 68 4.56 -29.82 1.67
CA ALA A 68 5.51 -30.75 2.28
C ALA A 68 4.89 -32.06 2.81
N GLY A 69 3.57 -32.20 2.76
CA GLY A 69 2.84 -33.39 3.23
C GLY A 69 2.73 -33.52 4.74
N LEU A 70 2.99 -32.45 5.51
CA LEU A 70 2.88 -32.45 6.98
C LEU A 70 1.43 -32.26 7.43
N ILE A 71 0.64 -31.53 6.64
CA ILE A 71 -0.76 -31.21 6.90
C ILE A 71 -1.56 -31.58 5.65
N GLU A 72 -2.80 -32.01 5.86
CA GLU A 72 -3.80 -32.20 4.81
C GLU A 72 -5.02 -31.32 5.06
N SER A 73 -5.90 -31.24 4.06
CA SER A 73 -7.11 -30.41 4.12
C SER A 73 -8.29 -31.25 3.67
N PRO A 74 -8.96 -31.94 4.60
CA PRO A 74 -10.06 -32.84 4.27
C PRO A 74 -11.28 -32.08 3.76
N GLN A 75 -11.47 -30.83 4.21
CA GLN A 75 -12.52 -29.92 3.75
C GLN A 75 -11.96 -28.50 3.59
N LYS A 76 -12.72 -27.63 2.94
CA LYS A 76 -12.35 -26.23 2.73
C LYS A 76 -12.08 -25.53 4.05
N ALA A 77 -10.93 -24.89 4.13
CA ALA A 77 -10.44 -24.19 5.33
C ALA A 77 -10.42 -25.07 6.60
N VAL A 78 -10.45 -26.39 6.46
CA VAL A 78 -10.28 -27.35 7.55
C VAL A 78 -8.98 -28.10 7.31
N PHE A 79 -8.19 -28.28 8.36
CA PHE A 79 -6.86 -28.85 8.31
C PHE A 79 -6.65 -29.90 9.39
N ARG A 80 -5.82 -30.90 9.08
CA ARG A 80 -5.45 -31.99 9.98
C ARG A 80 -3.97 -32.35 9.78
N ALA A 81 -3.26 -32.69 10.85
CA ALA A 81 -1.90 -33.22 10.75
C ALA A 81 -1.90 -34.62 10.11
N THR A 82 -1.00 -34.84 9.14
CA THR A 82 -0.83 -36.18 8.55
C THR A 82 0.00 -37.07 9.48
N LYS A 83 0.10 -38.37 9.19
CA LYS A 83 1.05 -39.26 9.88
C LYS A 83 2.48 -38.70 9.87
N ARG A 84 2.91 -38.14 8.73
CA ARG A 84 4.22 -37.49 8.56
C ARG A 84 4.33 -36.25 9.46
N GLY A 85 3.28 -35.43 9.54
CA GLY A 85 3.21 -34.29 10.45
C GLY A 85 3.39 -34.68 11.91
N LEU A 86 2.64 -35.68 12.37
CA LEU A 86 2.74 -36.19 13.75
C LEU A 86 4.10 -36.81 14.05
N THR A 87 4.68 -37.59 13.13
CA THR A 87 6.06 -38.11 13.30
C THR A 87 7.09 -37.00 13.35
N THR A 88 6.92 -35.95 12.54
CA THR A 88 7.79 -34.78 12.56
C THR A 88 7.69 -34.08 13.91
N LEU A 89 6.48 -33.89 14.44
CA LEU A 89 6.28 -33.25 15.74
C LEU A 89 6.86 -34.10 16.89
N ALA A 90 6.69 -35.42 16.84
CA ALA A 90 7.24 -36.35 17.83
C ALA A 90 8.79 -36.37 17.86
N SER A 91 9.46 -35.96 16.78
CA SER A 91 10.92 -35.80 16.75
C SER A 91 11.43 -34.60 17.57
N GLY A 92 10.53 -33.77 18.10
CA GLY A 92 10.85 -32.60 18.90
C GLY A 92 11.60 -31.49 18.17
N PRO A 93 11.20 -31.07 16.95
CA PRO A 93 11.88 -30.02 16.22
C PRO A 93 11.74 -28.69 16.97
N SER A 94 12.84 -27.96 17.12
CA SER A 94 12.81 -26.61 17.71
C SER A 94 12.23 -25.57 16.76
N VAL A 95 12.31 -25.81 15.44
CA VAL A 95 11.76 -24.95 14.38
C VAL A 95 11.33 -25.82 13.19
N ILE A 96 10.20 -25.46 12.57
CA ILE A 96 9.85 -25.92 11.22
C ILE A 96 9.95 -24.71 10.30
N ASN A 97 10.79 -24.78 9.26
CA ASN A 97 11.01 -23.69 8.32
C ASN A 97 11.25 -24.25 6.91
N ASN A 98 11.41 -23.38 5.91
CA ASN A 98 11.62 -23.83 4.53
C ASN A 98 12.84 -24.75 4.39
N LYS A 99 13.92 -24.49 5.13
CA LYS A 99 15.13 -25.33 5.11
C LYS A 99 14.83 -26.76 5.55
N MET A 100 14.01 -26.92 6.59
CA MET A 100 13.54 -28.24 7.03
C MET A 100 12.61 -28.86 5.98
N LEU A 101 11.66 -28.09 5.44
CA LEU A 101 10.71 -28.60 4.46
C LEU A 101 11.38 -29.09 3.16
N MET A 102 12.57 -28.56 2.80
CA MET A 102 13.37 -29.03 1.67
C MET A 102 13.84 -30.49 1.77
N GLN A 103 13.70 -31.14 2.92
CA GLN A 103 13.94 -32.59 3.02
C GLN A 103 12.85 -33.44 2.36
N TYR A 104 11.68 -32.85 2.06
CA TYR A 104 10.54 -33.55 1.47
C TYR A 104 10.52 -33.38 -0.07
N PRO A 105 10.55 -34.47 -0.85
CA PRO A 105 10.62 -34.41 -2.32
C PRO A 105 9.48 -33.59 -2.94
N GLU A 106 8.27 -33.68 -2.39
CA GLU A 106 7.09 -32.97 -2.89
C GLU A 106 7.23 -31.45 -2.73
N PHE A 107 7.85 -31.01 -1.61
CA PHE A 107 8.13 -29.60 -1.36
C PHE A 107 9.24 -29.09 -2.28
N VAL A 108 10.30 -29.89 -2.50
CA VAL A 108 11.37 -29.54 -3.44
C VAL A 108 10.80 -29.35 -4.85
N GLN A 109 9.88 -30.21 -5.28
CA GLN A 109 9.21 -30.08 -6.57
C GLN A 109 8.35 -28.82 -6.66
N PHE A 110 7.61 -28.49 -5.59
CA PHE A 110 6.84 -27.25 -5.49
C PHE A 110 7.72 -26.00 -5.66
N ILE A 111 8.87 -25.94 -4.96
CA ILE A 111 9.78 -24.79 -5.07
C ILE A 111 10.48 -24.75 -6.44
N LYS A 112 10.88 -25.89 -7.01
CA LYS A 112 11.48 -25.94 -8.36
C LYS A 112 10.55 -25.46 -9.46
N ASN A 113 9.25 -25.71 -9.30
CA ASN A 113 8.22 -25.25 -10.24
C ASN A 113 7.81 -23.79 -10.00
N SER A 114 8.29 -23.17 -8.94
CA SER A 114 8.13 -21.74 -8.69
C SER A 114 9.25 -20.99 -9.44
N PRO A 115 8.94 -19.95 -10.24
CA PRO A 115 9.96 -19.20 -10.96
C PRO A 115 10.95 -18.59 -9.96
N LYS A 116 12.25 -18.89 -10.13
CA LYS A 116 13.30 -18.21 -9.37
C LYS A 116 13.30 -16.73 -9.78
N PRO A 117 13.47 -15.79 -8.84
CA PRO A 117 13.78 -14.43 -9.22
C PRO A 117 15.10 -14.46 -10.01
N ASP A 118 15.06 -14.02 -11.26
CA ASP A 118 16.24 -13.97 -12.11
C ASP A 118 17.27 -13.02 -11.48
N GLY A 119 18.35 -13.60 -10.96
CA GLY A 119 19.42 -12.92 -10.24
C GLY A 119 20.33 -12.11 -11.15
N LYS A 120 19.79 -11.15 -11.90
CA LYS A 120 20.57 -10.19 -12.68
C LYS A 120 19.94 -8.79 -12.67
N VAL A 121 20.03 -8.09 -11.55
CA VAL A 121 20.18 -6.63 -11.58
C VAL A 121 21.25 -6.24 -10.57
N ALA A 122 22.17 -5.40 -11.04
CA ALA A 122 23.46 -5.10 -10.48
C ALA A 122 23.44 -4.65 -9.01
N SER A 123 24.39 -5.22 -8.28
CA SER A 123 25.03 -4.66 -7.10
C SER A 123 25.50 -3.22 -7.33
N GLN A 124 25.06 -2.28 -6.50
CA GLN A 124 25.89 -1.38 -5.69
C GLN A 124 25.01 -0.60 -4.70
N GLY A 125 25.35 -0.67 -3.41
CA GLY A 125 24.83 0.21 -2.35
C GLY A 125 23.99 -0.48 -1.28
N ASP A 126 24.65 -0.78 -0.16
CA ASP A 126 24.18 -1.19 1.16
C ASP A 126 23.90 -2.69 1.46
N PRO A 127 24.57 -3.27 2.48
CA PRO A 127 24.36 -4.64 2.94
C PRO A 127 23.15 -4.67 3.88
N VAL A 128 21.94 -4.59 3.32
CA VAL A 128 20.75 -5.06 4.05
C VAL A 128 20.55 -6.52 3.66
N GLY A 129 20.93 -7.40 4.59
CA GLY A 129 21.26 -8.80 4.39
C GLY A 129 20.29 -9.63 3.53
N GLU A 130 20.89 -10.56 2.78
CA GLU A 130 20.27 -11.71 2.11
C GLU A 130 19.33 -12.56 3.02
N GLN A 131 19.34 -12.33 4.33
CA GLN A 131 18.41 -12.97 5.28
C GLN A 131 16.97 -12.44 5.18
N SER A 132 16.74 -11.19 4.73
CA SER A 132 15.40 -10.57 4.71
C SER A 132 14.46 -11.14 3.63
N VAL A 133 14.98 -11.81 2.59
CA VAL A 133 14.16 -12.28 1.46
C VAL A 133 13.46 -13.62 1.76
N LEU A 134 13.90 -14.35 2.80
CA LEU A 134 13.39 -15.68 3.14
C LEU A 134 12.18 -15.67 4.09
N GLU A 135 11.92 -14.56 4.80
CA GLU A 135 10.84 -14.44 5.80
C GLU A 135 9.51 -13.91 5.24
N LEU A 136 9.54 -13.31 4.05
CA LEU A 136 8.37 -12.74 3.40
C LEU A 136 7.69 -13.78 2.51
N THR A 137 6.36 -13.71 2.44
CA THR A 137 5.59 -14.52 1.50
C THR A 137 5.83 -14.00 0.07
N PRO A 138 5.72 -14.83 -0.98
CA PRO A 138 5.93 -14.36 -2.36
C PRO A 138 5.07 -13.14 -2.74
N GLU A 139 3.83 -13.09 -2.24
CA GLU A 139 2.93 -11.95 -2.42
C GLU A 139 3.46 -10.67 -1.77
N GLU A 140 4.05 -10.79 -0.58
CA GLU A 140 4.63 -9.65 0.14
C GLU A 140 5.91 -9.16 -0.53
N VAL A 141 6.72 -10.07 -1.08
CA VAL A 141 7.89 -9.70 -1.91
C VAL A 141 7.45 -8.90 -3.13
N LEU A 142 6.45 -9.39 -3.87
CA LEU A 142 5.92 -8.68 -5.05
C LEU A 142 5.38 -7.30 -4.67
N ARG A 143 4.68 -7.20 -3.55
CA ARG A 143 4.10 -5.95 -3.07
C ARG A 143 5.16 -4.94 -2.66
N GLN A 144 6.20 -5.37 -1.94
CA GLN A 144 7.32 -4.49 -1.61
C GLN A 144 8.06 -4.03 -2.86
N ALA A 145 8.26 -4.91 -3.84
CA ALA A 145 8.81 -4.53 -5.13
C ALA A 145 7.93 -3.48 -5.82
N HIS A 146 6.61 -3.68 -5.87
CA HIS A 146 5.67 -2.70 -6.42
C HIS A 146 5.74 -1.35 -5.69
N GLN A 147 5.75 -1.34 -4.36
CA GLN A 147 5.86 -0.10 -3.58
C GLN A 147 7.18 0.64 -3.86
N ARG A 148 8.30 -0.08 -3.96
CA ARG A 148 9.60 0.53 -4.32
C ARG A 148 9.57 1.14 -5.71
N VAL A 149 8.98 0.44 -6.69
CA VAL A 149 8.81 0.95 -8.06
C VAL A 149 7.92 2.20 -8.07
N MET A 150 6.79 2.19 -7.36
CA MET A 150 5.89 3.34 -7.26
C MET A 150 6.55 4.54 -6.56
N HIS A 151 7.33 4.30 -5.50
CA HIS A 151 8.05 5.36 -4.80
C HIS A 151 9.15 5.99 -5.69
N ALA A 152 9.93 5.15 -6.39
CA ALA A 152 10.91 5.62 -7.36
C ALA A 152 10.24 6.44 -8.48
N LEU A 153 9.13 5.93 -9.03
CA LEU A 153 8.35 6.65 -10.03
C LEU A 153 7.82 7.99 -9.52
N ALA A 154 7.33 8.06 -8.28
CA ALA A 154 6.85 9.30 -7.67
C ALA A 154 7.97 10.34 -7.53
N SER A 155 9.16 9.90 -7.11
CA SER A 155 10.35 10.75 -7.00
C SER A 155 10.76 11.30 -8.38
N ASP A 156 10.89 10.43 -9.38
CA ASP A 156 11.25 10.81 -10.75
C ASP A 156 10.23 11.77 -11.37
N LEU A 157 8.94 11.53 -11.13
CA LEU A 157 7.85 12.37 -11.59
C LEU A 157 7.92 13.76 -10.96
N LEU A 158 8.12 13.83 -9.64
CA LEU A 158 8.24 15.10 -8.93
C LEU A 158 9.44 15.92 -9.43
N ASP A 159 10.59 15.29 -9.66
CA ASP A 159 11.77 15.95 -10.21
C ASP A 159 11.54 16.54 -11.60
N ARG A 160 10.75 15.86 -12.45
CA ARG A 160 10.33 16.39 -13.75
C ARG A 160 9.41 17.59 -13.58
N VAL A 161 8.44 17.52 -12.67
CA VAL A 161 7.51 18.62 -12.39
C VAL A 161 8.25 19.86 -11.85
N LYS A 162 9.24 19.68 -10.96
CA LYS A 162 10.08 20.78 -10.46
C LYS A 162 10.82 21.51 -11.59
N LYS A 163 11.23 20.81 -12.66
CA LYS A 163 11.92 21.40 -13.82
C LYS A 163 10.98 22.12 -14.80
N CYS A 164 9.66 21.98 -14.65
CA CYS A 164 8.71 22.64 -15.53
C CYS A 164 8.53 24.13 -15.20
N SER A 165 8.03 24.89 -16.19
CA SER A 165 7.66 26.30 -15.98
C SER A 165 6.52 26.45 -14.97
N PRO A 166 6.43 27.57 -14.22
CA PRO A 166 5.31 27.84 -13.30
C PRO A 166 3.94 27.72 -13.98
N ALA A 167 3.79 28.28 -15.18
CA ALA A 167 2.55 28.19 -15.94
C ALA A 167 2.18 26.74 -16.34
N PHE A 168 3.18 25.88 -16.58
CA PHE A 168 2.92 24.45 -16.80
C PHE A 168 2.43 23.78 -15.52
N PHE A 169 3.03 24.11 -14.38
CA PHE A 169 2.64 23.54 -13.09
C PHE A 169 1.20 23.90 -12.71
N GLU A 170 0.77 25.15 -12.93
CA GLU A 170 -0.62 25.57 -12.74
C GLU A 170 -1.59 24.74 -13.59
N ARG A 171 -1.30 24.56 -14.89
CA ARG A 171 -2.11 23.71 -15.78
C ARG A 171 -2.11 22.24 -15.34
N LEU A 172 -0.97 21.74 -14.87
CA LEU A 172 -0.85 20.36 -14.36
C LEU A 172 -1.75 20.14 -13.15
N VAL A 173 -1.73 21.09 -12.21
CA VAL A 173 -2.57 21.06 -11.00
C VAL A 173 -4.05 21.03 -11.36
N VAL A 174 -4.49 21.90 -12.29
CA VAL A 174 -5.88 21.89 -12.75
C VAL A 174 -6.23 20.56 -13.41
N LYS A 175 -5.38 20.06 -14.32
CA LYS A 175 -5.57 18.76 -14.97
C LYS A 175 -5.68 17.61 -13.96
N LEU A 176 -4.87 17.64 -12.90
CA LEU A 176 -4.94 16.64 -11.83
C LEU A 176 -6.27 16.68 -11.10
N LEU A 177 -6.75 17.86 -10.70
CA LEU A 177 -8.02 17.99 -10.00
C LEU A 177 -9.20 17.56 -10.87
N VAL A 178 -9.15 17.83 -12.18
CA VAL A 178 -10.15 17.34 -13.12
C VAL A 178 -10.13 15.81 -13.21
N ALA A 179 -8.95 15.20 -13.27
CA ALA A 179 -8.82 13.75 -13.26
C ALA A 179 -9.25 13.10 -11.93
N LEU A 180 -9.30 13.88 -10.84
CA LEU A 180 -9.87 13.48 -9.55
C LEU A 180 -11.40 13.64 -9.48
N GLY A 181 -12.03 14.23 -10.49
CA GLY A 181 -13.48 14.43 -10.58
C GLY A 181 -13.97 15.83 -10.20
N TYR A 182 -13.07 16.79 -9.97
CA TYR A 182 -13.42 18.20 -9.74
C TYR A 182 -13.59 18.98 -11.06
N GLY A 183 -14.24 20.14 -11.02
CA GLY A 183 -14.32 21.05 -12.17
C GLY A 183 -15.60 20.92 -13.00
N GLY A 184 -16.49 20.00 -12.66
CA GLY A 184 -17.79 19.84 -13.29
C GLY A 184 -17.72 19.38 -14.74
N THR A 185 -18.19 20.20 -15.69
CA THR A 185 -18.14 19.83 -17.13
C THR A 185 -16.75 20.07 -17.73
N GLU A 186 -16.40 19.39 -18.82
CA GLU A 186 -15.09 19.58 -19.50
C GLU A 186 -14.84 21.04 -19.93
N SER A 187 -15.89 21.80 -20.22
CA SER A 187 -15.80 23.23 -20.55
C SER A 187 -15.51 24.12 -19.33
N ASP A 188 -15.99 23.74 -18.14
CA ASP A 188 -15.76 24.48 -16.89
C ASP A 188 -14.32 24.27 -16.38
N ALA A 189 -13.81 23.05 -16.52
CA ALA A 189 -12.43 22.67 -16.22
C ALA A 189 -11.40 23.52 -17.00
N ALA A 190 -11.70 23.86 -18.26
CA ALA A 190 -10.85 24.70 -19.11
C ALA A 190 -10.81 26.19 -18.67
N GLN A 191 -11.84 26.66 -17.96
CA GLN A 191 -11.92 28.03 -17.44
C GLN A 191 -11.28 28.19 -16.04
N ALA A 192 -10.88 27.09 -15.39
CA ALA A 192 -10.32 27.09 -14.05
C ALA A 192 -8.94 27.79 -13.92
N VAL A 193 -8.27 28.03 -15.06
CA VAL A 193 -7.00 28.76 -15.15
C VAL A 193 -7.30 30.25 -15.32
N GLY A 194 -7.35 30.98 -14.20
CA GLY A 194 -7.80 32.38 -14.15
C GLY A 194 -6.68 33.38 -13.93
N LYS A 195 -6.52 34.31 -14.89
CA LYS A 195 -5.71 35.56 -14.91
C LYS A 195 -4.92 35.88 -13.63
N SER A 196 -3.60 35.67 -13.67
CA SER A 196 -2.65 36.17 -12.67
C SER A 196 -2.90 37.65 -12.38
N GLY A 197 -3.07 37.99 -11.10
CA GLY A 197 -3.19 39.38 -10.68
C GLY A 197 -3.71 39.61 -9.26
N ASP A 198 -4.22 38.58 -8.58
CA ASP A 198 -5.13 38.82 -7.46
C ASP A 198 -4.71 38.14 -6.14
N GLY A 199 -3.52 38.50 -5.65
CA GLY A 199 -3.18 38.37 -4.23
C GLY A 199 -2.89 36.97 -3.68
N GLY A 200 -2.66 35.97 -4.53
CA GLY A 200 -2.32 34.60 -4.10
C GLY A 200 -3.37 33.53 -4.41
N ILE A 201 -4.10 33.67 -5.51
CA ILE A 201 -4.97 32.62 -6.05
C ILE A 201 -4.55 32.40 -7.50
N ASP A 202 -4.25 31.15 -7.85
CA ASP A 202 -3.78 30.77 -9.18
C ASP A 202 -4.89 30.10 -10.02
N GLY A 203 -5.97 29.63 -9.38
CA GLY A 203 -7.08 29.00 -10.07
C GLY A 203 -8.32 28.85 -9.21
N ILE A 204 -9.43 28.56 -9.87
CA ILE A 204 -10.75 28.39 -9.26
C ILE A 204 -11.41 27.19 -9.93
N ILE A 205 -11.83 26.19 -9.16
CA ILE A 205 -12.44 24.96 -9.70
C ILE A 205 -13.74 24.66 -8.97
N LYS A 206 -14.76 24.21 -9.71
CA LYS A 206 -16.02 23.76 -9.11
C LYS A 206 -15.80 22.47 -8.31
N GLU A 207 -16.47 22.33 -7.17
CA GLU A 207 -16.39 21.10 -6.37
C GLU A 207 -17.04 19.91 -7.06
N ASP A 208 -18.11 20.16 -7.81
CA ASP A 208 -18.94 19.15 -8.46
C ASP A 208 -19.51 19.64 -9.80
N VAL A 209 -20.25 18.76 -10.48
CA VAL A 209 -20.89 19.02 -11.79
C VAL A 209 -21.96 20.10 -11.74
N LEU A 210 -22.69 20.20 -10.65
CA LEU A 210 -23.71 21.23 -10.44
C LEU A 210 -23.08 22.59 -10.08
N GLY A 211 -21.85 22.58 -9.57
CA GLY A 211 -21.11 23.79 -9.17
C GLY A 211 -21.71 24.45 -7.94
N LEU A 212 -22.23 23.65 -7.00
CA LEU A 212 -22.84 24.16 -5.76
C LEU A 212 -21.83 24.92 -4.90
N ASP A 213 -20.56 24.49 -4.97
CA ASP A 213 -19.44 25.10 -4.29
C ASP A 213 -18.23 25.28 -5.21
N VAL A 214 -17.36 26.19 -4.80
CA VAL A 214 -16.15 26.58 -5.53
C VAL A 214 -14.93 26.42 -4.63
N ILE A 215 -13.89 25.79 -5.17
CA ILE A 215 -12.62 25.54 -4.52
C ILE A 215 -11.56 26.44 -5.14
N TYR A 216 -10.87 27.19 -4.30
CA TYR A 216 -9.79 28.08 -4.70
C TYR A 216 -8.45 27.37 -4.63
N LEU A 217 -7.60 27.62 -5.62
CA LEU A 217 -6.33 26.92 -5.79
C LEU A 217 -5.17 27.88 -5.67
N GLN A 218 -4.13 27.46 -4.96
CA GLN A 218 -2.81 28.07 -5.01
C GLN A 218 -1.78 26.95 -5.27
N ALA A 219 -1.00 27.11 -6.32
CA ALA A 219 0.04 26.20 -6.77
C ALA A 219 1.40 26.91 -6.69
N LYS A 220 2.23 26.54 -5.71
CA LYS A 220 3.60 27.06 -5.59
C LYS A 220 4.63 26.03 -6.00
N ARG A 221 5.39 26.33 -7.05
CA ARG A 221 6.57 25.55 -7.42
C ARG A 221 7.78 26.02 -6.61
N TYR A 222 8.27 25.14 -5.74
CA TYR A 222 9.50 25.31 -4.98
C TYR A 222 10.44 24.14 -5.25
N ASP A 223 11.75 24.41 -5.32
CA ASP A 223 12.73 23.34 -5.48
C ASP A 223 12.84 22.52 -4.19
N ASN A 224 13.41 23.10 -3.13
CA ASN A 224 13.61 22.44 -1.83
C ASN A 224 13.19 23.31 -0.63
N ALA A 225 12.59 24.48 -0.86
CA ALA A 225 12.17 25.37 0.22
C ALA A 225 10.90 24.84 0.87
N THR A 226 10.94 24.59 2.18
CA THR A 226 9.75 24.20 2.95
C THR A 226 8.76 25.37 3.01
N VAL A 227 7.48 25.07 2.74
CA VAL A 227 6.40 26.06 2.81
C VAL A 227 6.02 26.28 4.27
N GLY A 228 6.30 27.48 4.77
CA GLY A 228 5.99 27.89 6.14
C GLY A 228 4.58 28.47 6.29
N ARG A 229 4.19 28.67 7.56
CA ARG A 229 2.91 29.27 7.96
C ARG A 229 2.57 30.60 7.25
N PRO A 230 3.50 31.55 6.98
CA PRO A 230 3.17 32.81 6.32
C PRO A 230 2.51 32.64 4.95
N ALA A 231 2.94 31.65 4.16
CA ALA A 231 2.36 31.37 2.85
C ALA A 231 0.90 30.88 2.97
N ILE A 232 0.61 30.04 3.97
CA ILE A 232 -0.75 29.56 4.23
C ILE A 232 -1.63 30.69 4.77
N GLN A 233 -1.10 31.55 5.65
CA GLN A 233 -1.81 32.73 6.14
C GLN A 233 -2.18 33.70 5.02
N GLN A 234 -1.24 33.94 4.09
CA GLN A 234 -1.50 34.78 2.92
C GLN A 234 -2.64 34.20 2.06
N PHE A 235 -2.60 32.88 1.81
CA PHE A 235 -3.66 32.20 1.08
C PHE A 235 -5.02 32.28 1.79
N VAL A 236 -5.08 32.03 3.09
CA VAL A 236 -6.30 32.17 3.90
C VAL A 236 -6.84 33.61 3.89
N GLY A 237 -5.94 34.60 3.91
CA GLY A 237 -6.30 36.00 3.74
C GLY A 237 -6.95 36.28 2.39
N ALA A 238 -6.39 35.73 1.31
CA ALA A 238 -6.95 35.83 -0.04
C ALA A 238 -8.34 35.15 -0.15
N LEU A 239 -8.52 33.98 0.48
CA LEU A 239 -9.82 33.30 0.57
C LEU A 239 -10.86 34.17 1.29
N SER A 240 -10.48 34.76 2.42
CA SER A 240 -11.36 35.60 3.23
C SER A 240 -11.79 36.85 2.46
N GLY A 241 -10.88 37.47 1.71
CA GLY A 241 -11.20 38.62 0.84
C GLY A 241 -12.21 38.30 -0.26
N ARG A 242 -12.34 37.03 -0.65
CA ARG A 242 -13.32 36.54 -1.62
C ARG A 242 -14.54 35.87 -1.00
N HIS A 243 -14.70 35.94 0.33
CA HIS A 243 -15.77 35.26 1.07
C HIS A 243 -15.80 33.74 0.79
N ALA A 244 -14.62 33.15 0.55
CA ALA A 244 -14.46 31.75 0.21
C ALA A 244 -14.10 30.91 1.44
N ASN A 245 -14.68 29.71 1.54
CA ASN A 245 -14.51 28.82 2.69
C ASN A 245 -13.70 27.55 2.37
N LYS A 246 -13.40 27.28 1.10
CA LYS A 246 -12.72 26.06 0.63
C LYS A 246 -11.53 26.41 -0.25
N GLY A 247 -10.38 25.81 0.04
CA GLY A 247 -9.18 26.00 -0.76
C GLY A 247 -8.23 24.82 -0.73
N VAL A 248 -7.43 24.68 -1.77
CA VAL A 248 -6.36 23.68 -1.87
C VAL A 248 -5.05 24.40 -2.17
N PHE A 249 -4.07 24.20 -1.30
CA PHE A 249 -2.71 24.70 -1.48
C PHE A 249 -1.82 23.53 -1.91
N ILE A 250 -1.21 23.65 -3.08
CA ILE A 250 -0.42 22.60 -3.72
C ILE A 250 1.02 23.10 -3.89
N THR A 251 1.98 22.28 -3.52
CA THR A 251 3.40 22.60 -3.64
C THR A 251 4.21 21.41 -4.14
N THR A 252 5.31 21.67 -4.82
CA THR A 252 6.30 20.64 -5.20
C THR A 252 7.29 20.31 -4.06
N SER A 253 7.15 20.97 -2.91
CA SER A 253 7.99 20.81 -1.72
C SER A 253 7.17 20.27 -0.53
N SER A 254 7.69 20.38 0.68
CA SER A 254 7.02 19.99 1.92
C SER A 254 6.46 21.19 2.68
N PHE A 255 5.50 20.96 3.57
CA PHE A 255 5.01 21.97 4.52
C PHE A 255 5.71 21.84 5.87
N SER A 256 5.91 22.96 6.57
CA SER A 256 6.38 22.91 7.96
C SER A 256 5.28 22.40 8.90
N PRO A 257 5.63 21.79 10.05
CA PRO A 257 4.64 21.40 11.06
C PRO A 257 3.73 22.57 11.46
N ASP A 258 4.28 23.77 11.61
CA ASP A 258 3.51 24.98 11.93
C ASP A 258 2.50 25.35 10.84
N ALA A 259 2.83 25.15 9.57
CA ALA A 259 1.93 25.40 8.45
C ALA A 259 0.75 24.41 8.45
N GLN A 260 1.03 23.13 8.72
CA GLN A 260 0.02 22.08 8.84
C GLN A 260 -0.90 22.32 10.04
N ASN A 261 -0.32 22.57 11.22
CA ASN A 261 -1.07 22.87 12.44
C ASN A 261 -1.98 24.09 12.26
N TYR A 262 -1.48 25.14 11.59
CA TYR A 262 -2.29 26.32 11.29
C TYR A 262 -3.46 25.99 10.35
N ALA A 263 -3.23 25.23 9.27
CA ALA A 263 -4.29 24.85 8.34
C ALA A 263 -5.38 23.98 8.99
N SER A 264 -5.03 23.15 9.98
CA SER A 264 -6.00 22.35 10.72
C SER A 264 -6.79 23.12 11.79
N ALA A 265 -6.26 24.26 12.27
CA ALA A 265 -6.85 25.01 13.38
C ALA A 265 -7.81 26.14 12.93
N ILE A 266 -7.80 26.50 11.65
CA ILE A 266 -8.66 27.55 11.10
C ILE A 266 -10.07 27.03 10.79
N THR A 267 -11.04 27.95 10.73
CA THR A 267 -12.44 27.62 10.39
C THR A 267 -12.64 27.31 8.91
N GLN A 268 -11.85 27.93 8.02
CA GLN A 268 -11.88 27.63 6.59
C GLN A 268 -11.30 26.24 6.30
N LYS A 269 -11.85 25.53 5.32
CA LYS A 269 -11.34 24.22 4.89
C LYS A 269 -10.21 24.38 3.88
N VAL A 270 -8.97 24.38 4.37
CA VAL A 270 -7.76 24.44 3.54
C VAL A 270 -7.06 23.08 3.52
N ILE A 271 -7.00 22.46 2.34
CA ILE A 271 -6.27 21.19 2.13
C ILE A 271 -4.86 21.49 1.63
N LEU A 272 -3.86 20.86 2.23
CA LEU A 272 -2.46 20.98 1.85
C LEU A 272 -2.02 19.73 1.10
N ILE A 273 -1.49 19.89 -0.12
CA ILE A 273 -0.94 18.81 -0.94
C ILE A 273 0.55 19.10 -1.18
N ASP A 274 1.40 18.31 -0.55
CA ASP A 274 2.86 18.39 -0.72
C ASP A 274 3.33 17.66 -2.00
N GLY A 275 4.62 17.77 -2.31
CA GLY A 275 5.19 17.19 -3.53
C GLY A 275 5.05 15.67 -3.62
N GLU A 276 5.15 14.97 -2.50
CA GLU A 276 5.04 13.51 -2.47
C GLU A 276 3.59 13.06 -2.69
N GLN A 277 2.63 13.71 -2.01
CA GLN A 277 1.20 13.50 -2.23
C GLN A 277 0.79 13.86 -3.66
N LEU A 278 1.29 14.97 -4.19
CA LEU A 278 1.05 15.37 -5.58
C LEU A 278 1.47 14.27 -6.55
N ALA A 279 2.70 13.74 -6.44
CA ALA A 279 3.20 12.69 -7.32
C ALA A 279 2.38 11.40 -7.21
N ARG A 280 1.98 11.00 -5.99
CA ARG A 280 1.08 9.85 -5.79
C ARG A 280 -0.28 10.05 -6.45
N LEU A 281 -0.87 11.24 -6.35
CA LEU A 281 -2.15 11.57 -6.98
C LEU A 281 -2.03 11.54 -8.51
N MET A 282 -0.92 12.03 -9.06
CA MET A 282 -0.62 11.97 -10.49
C MET A 282 -0.53 10.53 -10.99
N ILE A 283 0.19 9.65 -10.26
CA ILE A 283 0.26 8.21 -10.58
C ILE A 283 -1.13 7.57 -10.56
N ARG A 284 -1.89 7.81 -9.48
CA ARG A 284 -3.23 7.24 -9.29
C ARG A 284 -4.22 7.63 -10.40
N THR A 285 -4.12 8.85 -10.89
CA THR A 285 -5.02 9.40 -11.92
C THR A 285 -4.52 9.21 -13.35
N GLY A 286 -3.31 8.67 -13.53
CA GLY A 286 -2.68 8.56 -14.84
C GLY A 286 -2.17 9.89 -15.42
N VAL A 287 -2.11 10.96 -14.62
CA VAL A 287 -1.65 12.27 -15.09
C VAL A 287 -0.13 12.31 -15.14
N GLY A 288 0.45 12.41 -16.34
CA GLY A 288 1.90 12.50 -16.53
C GLY A 288 2.63 11.15 -16.44
N VAL A 289 1.89 10.05 -16.37
CA VAL A 289 2.41 8.68 -16.40
C VAL A 289 1.64 7.85 -17.43
N THR A 290 2.14 6.67 -17.79
CA THR A 290 1.47 5.75 -18.71
C THR A 290 1.67 4.33 -18.20
N THR A 291 0.59 3.55 -18.19
CA THR A 291 0.64 2.14 -17.81
C THR A 291 1.35 1.34 -18.89
N THR A 292 2.47 0.71 -18.53
CA THR A 292 3.23 -0.16 -19.44
C THR A 292 2.80 -1.61 -19.36
N GLU A 293 2.39 -2.07 -18.18
CA GLU A 293 2.03 -3.46 -17.90
C GLU A 293 1.01 -3.53 -16.76
N THR A 294 0.18 -4.57 -16.73
CA THR A 294 -0.76 -4.87 -15.64
C THR A 294 -0.52 -6.29 -15.14
N LEU A 295 -0.27 -6.45 -13.84
CA LEU A 295 -0.03 -7.74 -13.20
C LEU A 295 -1.29 -8.17 -12.42
N GLU A 296 -1.87 -9.32 -12.79
CA GLU A 296 -3.02 -9.90 -12.10
C GLU A 296 -2.58 -11.02 -11.16
N LEU A 297 -3.01 -10.93 -9.89
CA LEU A 297 -2.85 -11.99 -8.91
C LEU A 297 -4.14 -12.81 -8.81
N LYS A 298 -4.07 -14.09 -9.17
CA LYS A 298 -5.21 -15.02 -9.09
C LYS A 298 -5.08 -15.89 -7.86
N ARG A 299 -6.20 -16.10 -7.16
CA ARG A 299 -6.34 -17.11 -6.10
C ARG A 299 -7.33 -18.18 -6.55
N VAL A 300 -7.18 -19.38 -6.01
CA VAL A 300 -8.19 -20.43 -6.19
C VAL A 300 -9.51 -19.93 -5.61
N ASP A 301 -10.55 -19.93 -6.43
CA ASP A 301 -11.92 -19.77 -5.96
C ASP A 301 -12.35 -21.10 -5.35
N SER A 302 -12.43 -21.15 -4.02
CA SER A 302 -12.76 -22.39 -3.32
C SER A 302 -14.23 -22.75 -3.47
N ASP A 303 -15.11 -21.79 -3.76
CA ASP A 303 -16.55 -22.00 -3.91
C ASP A 303 -16.85 -22.77 -5.20
N TYR A 304 -16.03 -22.59 -6.23
CA TYR A 304 -16.13 -23.32 -7.50
C TYR A 304 -15.93 -24.84 -7.38
N PHE A 305 -15.19 -25.31 -6.37
CA PHE A 305 -14.85 -26.72 -6.18
C PHE A 305 -15.68 -27.41 -5.08
N GLU A 306 -16.73 -26.75 -4.57
CA GLU A 306 -17.70 -27.42 -3.71
C GLU A 306 -18.69 -28.20 -4.60
N GLU A 307 -18.68 -29.52 -4.50
CA GLU A 307 -19.74 -30.37 -5.07
C GLU A 307 -21.02 -30.14 -4.24
N GLU A 308 -22.17 -29.85 -4.90
CA GLU A 308 -23.49 -29.67 -4.25
C GLU A 308 -23.91 -30.88 -3.39
#